data_AF-A0A6G0LMN7-F1
#
_entry.id   AF-A0A6G0LMN7-F1
#
_cell.length_a   1.000
_cell.length_b   1.000
_cell.length_c   1.000
_cell.angle_alpha   90.00
_cell.angle_beta   90.00
_cell.angle_gamma   90.00
#
_symmetry.space_group_name_H-M   'P 1'
#
loop_
_entity.id
_entity.type
_entity.pdbx_description
1 polymer ?
#
loop_
_entity_poly.entity_id
_entity_poly.type
_entity_poly.pdbx_seq_one_letter_code
_entity_poly.pdbx_strand_id
1 'polypeptide(L)'
;MLRIVSRFSQPARRVVQTSSKSFVGAHNMQCRCGNCLQHPMSCTCPRCQSRSFSVQSQSHYDIPKTQTAVIFDKLNGPLQVHKDWPVTQQKDLKPCEVLVRLAYSGVCHSDLHIWKGDFPLDPKLPCVGGHEGAGYVAAIGDHTRSHLKIGDPVGVKWIANSCLGCEDCRKGYEHTCTEVDQHGFSVDGSFQQWCVSFADHVTPIPQALPLAAAAPILCAGVTVYKALKEIGGVCGDSVVIPGAGGGLGHYACQYARAMGYRVIAIDTGADKRKLIESYGIKDFIDFKDGNVRDKVLAATGCRGAHATIVVASNPEAYDDALSFLRPHGTVMMVGLPKDAKVTADVFGSVLNAHRIIGSYVGNRQDSIEALKVAAGGDVSTNYSIEKLDNLPSVFERMEAGKLAGRVVLDCA
;
A
#
# COMPACT_ATOMS: atom_id res chain seq x y z
N MET A 1 4.03 -49.35 8.60
CA MET A 1 3.49 -50.27 7.58
C MET A 1 2.17 -49.67 7.14
N LEU A 2 1.88 -49.25 5.92
CA LEU A 2 2.30 -49.68 4.57
C LEU A 2 2.96 -48.56 3.76
N ARG A 3 3.68 -49.02 2.72
CA ARG A 3 4.58 -48.33 1.81
C ARG A 3 3.94 -48.23 0.41
N ILE A 4 4.24 -47.12 -0.29
CA ILE A 4 4.53 -47.00 -1.75
C ILE A 4 3.30 -47.19 -2.68
N VAL A 5 2.97 -46.30 -3.62
CA VAL A 5 3.67 -46.12 -4.92
C VAL A 5 3.61 -44.68 -5.45
N SER A 6 4.79 -44.09 -5.67
CA SER A 6 5.06 -42.94 -6.51
C SER A 6 4.98 -43.34 -8.00
N ARG A 7 4.18 -42.64 -8.81
CA ARG A 7 4.26 -42.76 -10.28
C ARG A 7 5.02 -41.60 -10.89
N PHE A 8 5.86 -42.01 -11.84
CA PHE A 8 6.92 -41.29 -12.49
C PHE A 8 6.44 -40.16 -13.40
N SER A 9 7.30 -39.15 -13.43
CA SER A 9 7.52 -38.15 -14.46
C SER A 9 7.56 -38.71 -15.88
N GLN A 10 6.89 -38.03 -16.81
CA GLN A 10 7.22 -38.04 -18.23
C GLN A 10 7.40 -36.60 -18.71
N PRO A 11 8.45 -36.29 -19.50
CA PRO A 11 8.69 -34.96 -20.04
C PRO A 11 7.81 -34.72 -21.27
N ALA A 12 7.17 -33.56 -21.30
CA ALA A 12 6.40 -33.09 -22.46
C ALA A 12 7.32 -32.86 -23.67
N ARG A 13 6.92 -33.42 -24.81
CA ARG A 13 7.58 -33.24 -26.12
C ARG A 13 7.56 -31.76 -26.53
N ARG A 14 8.73 -31.19 -26.79
CA ARG A 14 8.91 -29.93 -27.53
C ARG A 14 8.43 -30.12 -28.97
N VAL A 15 7.39 -29.39 -29.35
CA VAL A 15 7.03 -29.19 -30.76
C VAL A 15 7.94 -28.10 -31.31
N VAL A 16 8.76 -28.46 -32.29
CA VAL A 16 9.58 -27.55 -33.09
C VAL A 16 8.64 -26.81 -34.04
N GLN A 17 8.43 -25.51 -33.81
CA GLN A 17 7.84 -24.63 -34.82
C GLN A 17 8.93 -24.08 -35.72
N THR A 18 8.72 -24.30 -37.01
CA THR A 18 9.55 -23.91 -38.14
C THR A 18 9.59 -22.40 -38.34
N SER A 19 10.76 -21.93 -38.74
CA SER A 19 11.10 -20.56 -39.15
C SER A 19 10.10 -19.90 -40.09
N SER A 20 9.60 -18.72 -39.71
CA SER A 20 8.95 -17.77 -40.62
C SER A 20 9.81 -16.51 -40.80
N LYS A 21 10.23 -16.36 -42.06
CA LYS A 21 10.86 -15.25 -42.79
C LYS A 21 10.89 -13.87 -42.11
N SER A 22 12.10 -13.31 -42.10
CA SER A 22 12.42 -11.90 -41.90
C SER A 22 11.76 -11.01 -42.96
N PHE A 23 10.98 -10.03 -42.53
CA PHE A 23 10.70 -8.82 -43.31
C PHE A 23 11.41 -7.65 -42.63
N VAL A 24 12.51 -7.21 -43.25
CA VAL A 24 13.15 -5.93 -42.95
C VAL A 24 12.30 -4.86 -43.62
N GLY A 25 11.37 -4.28 -42.87
CA GLY A 25 10.63 -3.09 -43.26
C GLY A 25 11.21 -1.88 -42.55
N ALA A 26 11.90 -1.02 -43.30
CA ALA A 26 12.32 0.29 -42.83
C ALA A 26 11.08 1.15 -42.49
N HIS A 27 10.81 1.39 -41.21
CA HIS A 27 9.86 2.40 -40.78
C HIS A 27 10.59 3.55 -40.10
N ASN A 28 10.82 4.60 -40.89
CA ASN A 28 10.85 5.98 -40.42
C ASN A 28 9.51 6.27 -39.71
N MET A 29 9.50 6.31 -38.38
CA MET A 29 8.39 6.88 -37.61
C MET A 29 8.95 7.75 -36.48
N GLN A 30 8.92 9.05 -36.74
CA GLN A 30 9.13 10.11 -35.75
C GLN A 30 8.10 9.97 -34.61
N CYS A 31 8.59 9.92 -33.37
CA CYS A 31 7.78 9.88 -32.16
C CYS A 31 7.05 11.23 -31.94
N ARG A 32 5.71 11.21 -31.89
CA ARG A 32 4.83 12.33 -31.54
C ARG A 32 4.31 12.12 -30.11
N CYS A 33 5.10 12.49 -29.09
CA CYS A 33 4.89 12.15 -27.67
C CYS A 33 3.74 12.91 -26.98
N GLY A 34 2.50 12.70 -27.42
CA GLY A 34 1.28 13.27 -26.81
C GLY A 34 0.61 12.45 -25.71
N ASN A 35 1.06 11.21 -25.41
CA ASN A 35 0.56 10.46 -24.25
C ASN A 35 1.46 9.24 -23.93
N CYS A 36 2.14 9.25 -22.78
CA CYS A 36 3.20 8.28 -22.44
C CYS A 36 2.79 7.15 -21.47
N LEU A 37 1.48 6.96 -21.21
CA LEU A 37 0.98 6.02 -20.20
C LEU A 37 0.97 4.53 -20.62
N GLN A 38 1.49 4.18 -21.80
CA GLN A 38 1.33 2.83 -22.39
C GLN A 38 2.62 2.18 -22.92
N HIS A 39 3.81 2.62 -22.50
CA HIS A 39 5.05 1.98 -22.98
C HIS A 39 5.59 0.89 -22.05
N PRO A 40 6.14 -0.20 -22.61
CA PRO A 40 6.88 -1.20 -21.82
C PRO A 40 8.12 -0.56 -21.18
N MET A 41 8.54 -1.08 -20.02
CA MET A 41 9.68 -0.60 -19.22
C MET A 41 11.03 -0.58 -19.96
N SER A 42 11.11 -1.07 -21.20
CA SER A 42 12.31 -1.12 -22.04
C SER A 42 12.47 0.07 -23.00
N CYS A 43 11.73 1.18 -22.84
CA CYS A 43 11.85 2.36 -23.70
C CYS A 43 13.17 3.12 -23.43
N THR A 44 14.01 3.25 -24.46
CA THR A 44 15.35 3.87 -24.39
C THR A 44 15.41 5.28 -25.00
N CYS A 45 14.28 5.98 -25.16
CA CYS A 45 14.34 7.31 -25.79
C CYS A 45 15.07 8.34 -24.88
N PRO A 46 15.75 9.36 -25.44
CA PRO A 46 16.49 10.34 -24.65
C PRO A 46 15.65 11.07 -23.59
N ARG A 47 14.34 11.27 -23.84
CA ARG A 47 13.39 11.85 -22.86
C ARG A 47 12.98 10.89 -21.75
N CYS A 48 13.10 9.58 -21.94
CA CYS A 48 12.90 8.56 -20.90
C CYS A 48 14.21 8.30 -20.14
N GLN A 49 15.35 8.33 -20.85
CA GLN A 49 16.69 8.20 -20.25
C GLN A 49 17.11 9.45 -19.45
N SER A 50 16.68 10.65 -19.87
CA SER A 50 16.89 11.89 -19.11
C SER A 50 15.94 12.04 -17.91
N ARG A 51 15.04 11.08 -17.69
CA ARG A 51 14.24 10.93 -16.46
C ARG A 51 14.93 9.95 -15.52
N SER A 52 16.23 10.09 -15.30
CA SER A 52 16.92 9.43 -14.19
C SER A 52 16.52 10.11 -12.86
N PHE A 53 15.22 10.14 -12.58
CA PHE A 53 14.65 10.64 -11.34
C PHE A 53 14.72 9.58 -10.23
N SER A 54 15.65 8.63 -10.30
CA SER A 54 15.74 7.59 -9.28
C SER A 54 17.07 7.72 -8.56
N VAL A 55 16.95 7.97 -7.25
CA VAL A 55 18.02 7.67 -6.30
C VAL A 55 18.47 6.23 -6.52
N GLN A 56 19.78 6.01 -6.54
CA GLN A 56 20.38 4.69 -6.66
C GLN A 56 20.98 4.25 -5.32
N SER A 57 21.10 2.93 -5.15
CA SER A 57 21.88 2.33 -4.07
C SER A 57 23.35 2.73 -4.21
N GLN A 58 23.99 3.08 -3.09
CA GLN A 58 25.40 3.42 -3.02
C GLN A 58 26.02 2.74 -1.80
N SER A 59 27.31 2.41 -1.88
CA SER A 59 28.07 1.90 -0.73
C SER A 59 28.43 2.98 0.28
N HIS A 60 28.33 4.25 -0.12
CA HIS A 60 28.55 5.44 0.70
C HIS A 60 27.68 6.57 0.16
N TYR A 61 27.21 7.46 1.03
CA TYR A 61 26.39 8.61 0.66
C TYR A 61 27.02 9.90 1.20
N ASP A 62 27.22 10.88 0.32
CA ASP A 62 27.54 12.25 0.71
C ASP A 62 26.26 12.92 1.26
N ILE A 63 26.08 12.88 2.58
CA ILE A 63 24.89 13.43 3.25
C ILE A 63 24.96 14.97 3.19
N PRO A 64 24.04 15.65 2.49
CA PRO A 64 24.05 17.10 2.41
C PRO A 64 23.62 17.71 3.75
N LYS A 65 23.91 18.99 3.96
CA LYS A 65 23.45 19.73 5.15
C LYS A 65 21.97 20.07 5.09
N THR A 66 21.45 20.23 3.88
CA THR A 66 20.07 20.64 3.62
C THR A 66 19.45 19.80 2.50
N GLN A 67 18.12 19.80 2.45
CA GLN A 67 17.31 19.01 1.53
C GLN A 67 16.01 19.72 1.16
N THR A 68 15.33 19.17 0.15
CA THR A 68 13.93 19.49 -0.12
C THR A 68 13.01 18.70 0.81
N ALA A 69 12.05 19.38 1.42
CA ALA A 69 10.97 18.78 2.22
C ALA A 69 9.67 19.58 2.05
N VAL A 70 8.52 18.91 2.17
CA VAL A 70 7.21 19.56 2.19
C VAL A 70 6.65 19.55 3.60
N ILE A 71 6.33 20.73 4.12
CA ILE A 71 6.10 20.99 5.55
C ILE A 71 4.79 21.73 5.74
N PHE A 72 4.11 21.46 6.86
CA PHE A 72 3.05 22.33 7.36
C PHE A 72 3.33 22.71 8.82
N ASP A 73 3.19 24.02 9.12
CA ASP A 73 3.39 24.58 10.47
C ASP A 73 2.10 24.63 11.30
N LYS A 74 0.95 24.43 10.65
CA LYS A 74 -0.38 24.42 11.27
C LYS A 74 -1.31 23.49 10.51
N LEU A 75 -2.29 22.94 11.22
CA LEU A 75 -3.34 22.13 10.64
C LEU A 75 -4.13 22.92 9.62
N ASN A 76 -4.46 22.28 8.49
CA ASN A 76 -5.13 22.84 7.34
C ASN A 76 -4.46 24.14 6.83
N GLY A 77 -3.16 24.31 7.12
CA GLY A 77 -2.33 25.42 6.68
C GLY A 77 -1.70 25.19 5.32
N PRO A 78 -0.97 26.18 4.79
CA PRO A 78 -0.26 26.02 3.53
C PRO A 78 0.80 24.90 3.66
N LEU A 79 0.83 24.01 2.67
CA LEU A 79 1.94 23.07 2.47
C LEU A 79 3.09 23.80 1.79
N GLN A 80 4.18 23.98 2.52
CA GLN A 80 5.35 24.75 2.09
C GLN A 80 6.45 23.81 1.60
N VAL A 81 6.96 24.10 0.40
CA VAL A 81 8.12 23.40 -0.16
C VAL A 81 9.38 24.13 0.27
N HIS A 82 10.10 23.58 1.25
CA HIS A 82 11.40 24.07 1.67
C HIS A 82 12.49 23.42 0.84
N LYS A 83 13.47 24.19 0.37
CA LYS A 83 14.64 23.68 -0.40
C LYS A 83 15.91 23.55 0.44
N ASP A 84 15.87 24.09 1.64
CA ASP A 84 16.97 24.25 2.58
C ASP A 84 16.66 23.60 3.94
N TRP A 85 15.71 22.65 4.00
CA TRP A 85 15.36 21.96 5.23
C TRP A 85 16.56 21.16 5.76
N PRO A 86 16.89 21.19 7.05
CA PRO A 86 18.05 20.48 7.57
C PRO A 86 17.96 18.96 7.37
N VAL A 87 19.12 18.35 7.18
CA VAL A 87 19.29 16.88 7.17
C VAL A 87 20.02 16.46 8.43
N THR A 88 19.50 15.46 9.13
CA THR A 88 20.21 14.83 10.26
C THR A 88 21.51 14.22 9.77
N GLN A 89 22.64 14.66 10.33
CA GLN A 89 23.95 14.15 9.94
C GLN A 89 24.22 12.81 10.65
N GLN A 90 25.08 11.98 10.08
CA GLN A 90 25.38 10.65 10.62
C GLN A 90 25.80 10.68 12.10
N LYS A 91 26.65 11.65 12.48
CA LYS A 91 27.12 11.82 13.86
C LYS A 91 26.02 12.18 14.87
N ASP A 92 24.87 12.66 14.38
CA ASP A 92 23.74 13.11 15.19
C ASP A 92 22.63 12.04 15.26
N LEU A 93 22.77 10.92 14.52
CA LEU A 93 21.88 9.77 14.63
C LEU A 93 22.08 9.07 15.97
N LYS A 94 20.97 8.80 16.66
CA LYS A 94 20.98 8.06 17.93
C LYS A 94 21.12 6.55 17.67
N PRO A 95 21.46 5.76 18.70
CA PRO A 95 21.35 4.31 18.62
C PRO A 95 19.95 3.89 18.16
N CYS A 96 19.89 2.90 17.29
CA CYS A 96 18.71 2.39 16.58
C CYS A 96 18.15 3.30 15.47
N GLU A 97 18.63 4.53 15.30
CA GLU A 97 18.23 5.37 14.16
C GLU A 97 19.03 5.03 12.90
N VAL A 98 18.37 5.18 11.75
CA VAL A 98 18.97 5.09 10.42
C VAL A 98 18.54 6.30 9.61
N LEU A 99 19.44 6.81 8.76
CA LEU A 99 19.08 7.80 7.75
C LEU A 99 18.79 7.09 6.44
N VAL A 100 17.60 7.31 5.87
CA VAL A 100 17.17 6.74 4.61
C VAL A 100 17.18 7.84 3.54
N ARG A 101 17.92 7.62 2.45
CA ARG A 101 17.78 8.43 1.24
C ARG A 101 16.56 7.94 0.46
N LEU A 102 15.47 8.71 0.51
CA LEU A 102 14.21 8.35 -0.11
C LEU A 102 14.30 8.49 -1.64
N ALA A 103 13.92 7.43 -2.35
CA ALA A 103 13.73 7.48 -3.80
C ALA A 103 12.31 7.92 -4.14
N TYR A 104 11.34 7.36 -3.41
CA TYR A 104 9.92 7.59 -3.63
C TYR A 104 9.16 7.68 -2.31
N SER A 105 8.04 8.39 -2.31
CA SER A 105 7.05 8.34 -1.23
C SER A 105 5.66 8.19 -1.83
N GLY A 106 4.91 7.18 -1.41
CA GLY A 106 3.49 7.13 -1.75
C GLY A 106 2.70 8.22 -1.01
N VAL A 107 1.49 8.50 -1.50
CA VAL A 107 0.57 9.47 -0.91
C VAL A 107 -0.77 8.79 -0.66
N CYS A 108 -1.33 8.93 0.56
CA CYS A 108 -2.64 8.39 0.89
C CYS A 108 -3.53 9.37 1.66
N HIS A 109 -4.82 9.01 1.79
CA HIS A 109 -5.81 9.84 2.48
C HIS A 109 -5.48 10.07 3.95
N SER A 110 -4.75 9.17 4.61
CA SER A 110 -4.29 9.40 5.99
C SER A 110 -3.42 10.65 6.07
N ASP A 111 -2.53 10.89 5.09
CA ASP A 111 -1.69 12.10 5.07
C ASP A 111 -2.54 13.38 4.94
N LEU A 112 -3.61 13.33 4.14
CA LEU A 112 -4.57 14.43 3.99
C LEU A 112 -5.33 14.68 5.30
N HIS A 113 -5.81 13.63 5.97
CA HIS A 113 -6.56 13.75 7.23
C HIS A 113 -5.68 14.24 8.39
N ILE A 114 -4.41 13.83 8.43
CA ILE A 114 -3.44 14.34 9.41
C ILE A 114 -3.22 15.83 9.19
N TRP A 115 -2.95 16.25 7.95
CA TRP A 115 -2.79 17.66 7.62
C TRP A 115 -4.03 18.49 7.98
N LYS A 116 -5.24 17.97 7.70
CA LYS A 116 -6.50 18.64 8.04
C LYS A 116 -6.82 18.71 9.53
N GLY A 117 -6.22 17.85 10.36
CA GLY A 117 -6.60 17.69 11.76
C GLY A 117 -7.92 16.96 11.95
N ASP A 118 -8.25 15.99 11.07
CA ASP A 118 -9.48 15.19 11.19
C ASP A 118 -9.37 14.06 12.23
N PHE A 119 -8.15 13.72 12.64
CA PHE A 119 -7.88 12.69 13.64
C PHE A 119 -8.08 13.24 15.07
N PRO A 120 -8.38 12.37 16.06
CA PRO A 120 -8.66 12.81 17.43
C PRO A 120 -7.43 13.33 18.19
N LEU A 121 -6.23 13.18 17.62
CA LEU A 121 -4.97 13.66 18.15
C LEU A 121 -4.29 14.53 17.11
N ASP A 122 -3.62 15.58 17.57
CA ASP A 122 -2.85 16.47 16.70
C ASP A 122 -1.45 15.89 16.41
N PRO A 123 -0.95 16.01 15.17
CA PRO A 123 0.45 15.72 14.87
C PRO A 123 1.38 16.73 15.56
N LYS A 124 2.67 16.41 15.63
CA LYS A 124 3.69 17.40 15.97
C LYS A 124 3.64 18.56 14.96
N LEU A 125 4.08 19.75 15.36
CA LEU A 125 4.26 20.90 14.46
C LEU A 125 5.60 21.58 14.74
N PRO A 126 6.34 22.03 13.71
CA PRO A 126 6.12 21.78 12.28
C PRO A 126 6.26 20.29 11.92
N CYS A 127 5.57 19.85 10.87
CA CYS A 127 5.56 18.45 10.45
C CYS A 127 5.95 18.28 8.99
N VAL A 128 6.91 17.39 8.72
CA VAL A 128 7.05 16.74 7.43
C VAL A 128 6.10 15.54 7.40
N GLY A 129 5.08 15.56 6.54
CA GLY A 129 4.14 14.43 6.42
C GLY A 129 4.72 13.19 5.73
N GLY A 130 3.85 12.20 5.47
CA GLY A 130 4.17 11.01 4.66
C GLY A 130 4.62 9.81 5.48
N HIS A 131 4.16 8.62 5.11
CA HIS A 131 4.47 7.37 5.81
C HIS A 131 4.57 6.17 4.87
N GLU A 132 4.96 6.43 3.62
CA GLU A 132 5.03 5.45 2.54
C GLU A 132 6.35 5.61 1.77
N GLY A 133 7.46 5.81 2.49
CA GLY A 133 8.76 6.07 1.91
C GLY A 133 9.45 4.80 1.43
N ALA A 134 10.03 4.79 0.24
CA ALA A 134 10.89 3.73 -0.27
C ALA A 134 12.22 4.33 -0.71
N GLY A 135 13.33 3.80 -0.19
CA GLY A 135 14.66 4.35 -0.41
C GLY A 135 15.76 3.40 -0.01
N TYR A 136 16.94 3.96 0.25
CA TYR A 136 18.12 3.19 0.64
C TYR A 136 18.68 3.68 1.96
N VAL A 137 19.17 2.74 2.78
CA VAL A 137 19.90 3.08 4.01
C VAL A 137 21.16 3.86 3.63
N ALA A 138 21.26 5.10 4.08
CA ALA A 138 22.38 5.98 3.77
C ALA A 138 23.36 6.13 4.94
N ALA A 139 22.85 6.07 6.17
CA ALA A 139 23.66 5.99 7.38
C ALA A 139 22.94 5.20 8.47
N ILE A 140 23.70 4.65 9.41
CA ILE A 140 23.21 3.93 10.59
C ILE A 140 23.85 4.61 11.80
N GLY A 141 23.05 4.91 12.82
CA GLY A 141 23.55 5.51 14.06
C GLY A 141 24.53 4.60 14.78
N ASP A 142 25.54 5.20 15.41
CA ASP A 142 26.56 4.44 16.14
C ASP A 142 25.92 3.59 17.25
N HIS A 143 26.56 2.44 17.54
CA HIS A 143 26.09 1.45 18.52
C HIS A 143 24.74 0.77 18.20
N THR A 144 24.15 1.02 17.03
CA THR A 144 22.96 0.32 16.55
C THR A 144 23.28 -1.14 16.24
N ARG A 145 22.55 -2.07 16.87
CA ARG A 145 22.58 -3.49 16.49
C ARG A 145 21.59 -3.71 15.35
N SER A 146 22.09 -3.98 14.16
CA SER A 146 21.26 -4.25 13.00
C SER A 146 21.96 -5.16 11.99
N HIS A 147 21.16 -5.82 11.14
CA HIS A 147 21.64 -6.53 9.96
C HIS A 147 21.64 -5.67 8.69
N LEU A 148 21.13 -4.43 8.78
CA LEU A 148 21.11 -3.47 7.68
C LEU A 148 22.53 -3.05 7.30
N LYS A 149 22.69 -2.77 6.01
CA LYS A 149 23.91 -2.23 5.42
C LYS A 149 23.59 -0.96 4.65
N ILE A 150 24.57 -0.08 4.52
CA ILE A 150 24.47 1.08 3.62
C ILE A 150 24.19 0.58 2.20
N GLY A 151 23.20 1.20 1.56
CA GLY A 151 22.71 0.82 0.23
C GLY A 151 21.59 -0.22 0.24
N ASP A 152 21.20 -0.79 1.38
CA ASP A 152 20.07 -1.73 1.44
C ASP A 152 18.75 -1.01 1.11
N PRO A 153 17.90 -1.58 0.24
CA PRO A 153 16.59 -1.02 -0.07
C PRO A 153 15.62 -1.24 1.09
N VAL A 154 15.05 -0.16 1.60
CA VAL A 154 14.17 -0.17 2.77
C VAL A 154 12.95 0.73 2.61
N GLY A 155 11.88 0.35 3.30
CA GLY A 155 10.63 1.07 3.41
C GLY A 155 10.46 1.74 4.77
N VAL A 156 10.02 3.00 4.75
CA VAL A 156 9.60 3.83 5.89
C VAL A 156 8.07 3.80 5.92
N LYS A 157 7.49 3.26 7.00
CA LYS A 157 6.05 2.99 7.15
C LYS A 157 5.39 3.94 8.14
N TRP A 158 4.10 3.74 8.42
CA TRP A 158 3.39 4.44 9.50
C TRP A 158 4.05 4.28 10.88
N ILE A 159 4.22 3.04 11.35
CA ILE A 159 4.88 2.77 12.64
C ILE A 159 6.38 3.01 12.46
N ALA A 160 6.86 4.12 13.03
CA ALA A 160 8.26 4.51 13.01
C ALA A 160 9.06 3.74 14.06
N ASN A 161 8.55 3.70 15.29
CA ASN A 161 9.22 3.08 16.43
C ASN A 161 8.19 2.55 17.44
N SER A 162 8.64 1.69 18.34
CA SER A 162 7.89 1.23 19.50
C SER A 162 8.85 0.81 20.62
N CYS A 163 8.36 0.61 21.85
CA CYS A 163 9.25 0.26 22.96
C CYS A 163 9.86 -1.14 22.88
N LEU A 164 9.31 -2.03 22.05
CA LEU A 164 9.70 -3.43 21.88
C LEU A 164 9.64 -4.32 23.15
N GLY A 165 9.33 -3.76 24.32
CA GLY A 165 9.32 -4.44 25.61
C GLY A 165 7.93 -4.72 26.20
N CYS A 166 6.89 -4.00 25.77
CA CYS A 166 5.53 -4.19 26.31
C CYS A 166 4.88 -5.50 25.80
N GLU A 167 3.73 -5.86 26.37
CA GLU A 167 2.96 -7.04 25.95
C GLU A 167 2.59 -7.00 24.46
N ASP A 168 2.05 -5.88 24.00
CA ASP A 168 1.60 -5.70 22.62
C ASP A 168 2.77 -5.83 21.64
N CYS A 169 3.89 -5.17 21.91
CA CYS A 169 5.08 -5.27 21.08
C CYS A 169 5.59 -6.72 20.96
N ARG A 170 5.60 -7.47 22.07
CA ARG A 170 6.04 -8.87 22.07
C ARG A 170 5.09 -9.80 21.31
N LYS A 171 3.82 -9.41 21.17
CA LYS A 171 2.82 -10.12 20.38
C LYS A 171 2.75 -9.65 18.92
N GLY A 172 3.57 -8.68 18.52
CA GLY A 172 3.54 -8.10 17.17
C GLY A 172 2.33 -7.18 16.93
N TYR A 173 1.85 -6.52 17.99
CA TYR A 173 0.84 -5.47 17.96
C TYR A 173 1.47 -4.12 18.28
N GLU A 174 2.62 -3.81 17.67
CA GLU A 174 3.38 -2.58 17.96
C GLU A 174 2.55 -1.29 17.76
N HIS A 175 1.48 -1.35 16.96
CA HIS A 175 0.56 -0.23 16.72
C HIS A 175 -0.29 0.19 17.93
N THR A 176 -0.46 -0.66 18.95
CA THR A 176 -1.12 -0.31 20.21
C THR A 176 -0.12 -0.03 21.34
N CYS A 177 1.18 0.01 21.03
CA CYS A 177 2.19 0.40 22.00
C CYS A 177 1.93 1.83 22.51
N THR A 178 2.04 2.04 23.83
CA THR A 178 1.86 3.35 24.46
C THR A 178 3.02 4.32 24.18
N GLU A 179 4.14 3.80 23.70
CA GLU A 179 5.35 4.55 23.32
C GLU A 179 5.63 4.39 21.82
N VAL A 180 4.56 4.39 21.01
CA VAL A 180 4.66 4.27 19.55
C VAL A 180 5.00 5.63 18.93
N ASP A 181 5.96 5.63 18.02
CA ASP A 181 6.20 6.77 17.14
C ASP A 181 5.64 6.50 15.74
N GLN A 182 5.13 7.55 15.11
CA GLN A 182 4.45 7.48 13.83
C GLN A 182 5.02 8.49 12.85
N HIS A 183 5.48 8.01 11.69
CA HIS A 183 6.01 8.85 10.62
C HIS A 183 4.92 9.75 10.03
N GLY A 184 5.25 11.03 9.84
CA GLY A 184 4.30 12.03 9.36
C GLY A 184 3.26 12.43 10.40
N PHE A 185 3.47 12.08 11.68
CA PHE A 185 2.56 12.39 12.78
C PHE A 185 3.30 12.79 14.06
N SER A 186 3.90 11.84 14.80
CA SER A 186 4.70 12.16 16.00
C SER A 186 6.17 12.41 15.68
N VAL A 187 6.65 11.88 14.56
CA VAL A 187 7.99 12.12 13.99
C VAL A 187 7.88 12.51 12.51
N ASP A 188 8.94 13.11 11.96
CA ASP A 188 8.92 13.50 10.56
C ASP A 188 8.82 12.29 9.62
N GLY A 189 8.08 12.49 8.53
CA GLY A 189 7.67 11.47 7.59
C GLY A 189 8.50 11.43 6.30
N SER A 190 7.91 10.84 5.27
CA SER A 190 8.57 10.55 3.99
C SER A 190 8.43 11.63 2.91
N PHE A 191 7.76 12.75 3.16
CA PHE A 191 7.69 13.88 2.22
C PHE A 191 8.94 14.77 2.25
N GLN A 192 10.10 14.13 2.17
CA GLN A 192 11.43 14.74 2.15
C GLN A 192 12.41 13.84 1.38
N GLN A 193 13.64 14.32 1.13
CA GLN A 193 14.65 13.57 0.39
C GLN A 193 15.45 12.59 1.28
N TRP A 194 15.60 12.91 2.56
CA TRP A 194 16.36 12.19 3.59
C TRP A 194 15.52 12.12 4.87
N CYS A 195 15.18 10.91 5.29
CA CYS A 195 14.28 10.68 6.42
C CYS A 195 14.99 9.83 7.48
N VAL A 196 14.95 10.29 8.73
CA VAL A 196 15.36 9.45 9.86
C VAL A 196 14.26 8.43 10.11
N SER A 197 14.64 7.17 10.29
CA SER A 197 13.75 6.08 10.69
C SER A 197 14.50 5.15 11.66
N PHE A 198 13.92 4.01 12.00
CA PHE A 198 14.43 3.14 13.07
C PHE A 198 14.77 1.75 12.52
N ALA A 199 15.97 1.26 12.85
CA ALA A 199 16.54 0.03 12.32
C ALA A 199 15.65 -1.21 12.52
N ASP A 200 14.90 -1.25 13.63
CA ASP A 200 14.00 -2.36 13.97
C ASP A 200 12.67 -2.32 13.21
N HIS A 201 12.31 -1.18 12.61
CA HIS A 201 10.99 -0.93 12.02
C HIS A 201 11.01 -0.63 10.52
N VAL A 202 12.15 -0.17 9.97
CA VAL A 202 12.34 -0.09 8.52
C VAL A 202 12.15 -1.48 7.90
N THR A 203 11.48 -1.52 6.76
CA THR A 203 11.11 -2.78 6.12
C THR A 203 12.00 -3.05 4.92
N PRO A 204 12.84 -4.09 4.93
CA PRO A 204 13.59 -4.51 3.75
C PRO A 204 12.68 -4.71 2.54
N ILE A 205 13.02 -4.07 1.42
CA ILE A 205 12.28 -4.20 0.17
C ILE A 205 12.98 -5.25 -0.71
N PRO A 206 12.28 -6.29 -1.20
CA PRO A 206 12.88 -7.26 -2.11
C PRO A 206 13.46 -6.59 -3.36
N GLN A 207 14.69 -6.96 -3.76
CA GLN A 207 15.37 -6.36 -4.91
C GLN A 207 14.60 -6.46 -6.22
N ALA A 208 13.76 -7.50 -6.37
CA ALA A 208 12.92 -7.70 -7.55
C ALA A 208 11.72 -6.74 -7.63
N LEU A 209 11.39 -6.02 -6.54
CA LEU A 209 10.25 -5.11 -6.47
C LEU A 209 10.73 -3.65 -6.67
N PRO A 210 10.30 -2.96 -7.73
CA PRO A 210 10.65 -1.55 -7.94
C PRO A 210 10.20 -0.67 -6.77
N LEU A 211 11.08 0.23 -6.29
CA LEU A 211 10.80 1.07 -5.11
C LEU A 211 9.53 1.92 -5.25
N ALA A 212 9.28 2.48 -6.44
CA ALA A 212 8.06 3.26 -6.69
C ALA A 212 6.78 2.42 -6.56
N ALA A 213 6.83 1.13 -6.92
CA ALA A 213 5.71 0.21 -6.74
C ALA A 213 5.59 -0.27 -5.28
N ALA A 214 6.73 -0.42 -4.58
CA ALA A 214 6.80 -0.82 -3.17
C ALA A 214 6.23 0.26 -2.24
N ALA A 215 6.51 1.55 -2.50
CA ALA A 215 6.12 2.66 -1.64
C ALA A 215 4.63 2.62 -1.21
N PRO A 216 3.65 2.55 -2.14
CA PRO A 216 2.25 2.39 -1.76
C PRO A 216 1.88 1.10 -1.02
N ILE A 217 2.65 0.02 -1.22
CA ILE A 217 2.38 -1.26 -0.55
C ILE A 217 2.70 -1.13 0.95
N LEU A 218 3.70 -0.33 1.33
CA LEU A 218 4.15 -0.13 2.71
C LEU A 218 3.07 0.40 3.66
N CYS A 219 1.99 0.97 3.14
CA CYS A 219 0.78 1.30 3.88
C CYS A 219 -0.41 0.50 3.36
N ALA A 220 -0.98 0.88 2.21
CA ALA A 220 -2.24 0.33 1.72
C ALA A 220 -2.17 -1.19 1.52
N GLY A 221 -1.07 -1.71 0.97
CA GLY A 221 -0.89 -3.13 0.73
C GLY A 221 -0.75 -3.93 2.03
N VAL A 222 0.11 -3.49 2.95
CA VAL A 222 0.31 -4.14 4.25
C VAL A 222 -0.98 -4.13 5.08
N THR A 223 -1.71 -3.01 5.09
CA THR A 223 -2.99 -2.87 5.80
C THR A 223 -4.02 -3.88 5.34
N VAL A 224 -4.25 -4.03 4.03
CA VAL A 224 -5.24 -4.99 3.53
C VAL A 224 -4.76 -6.44 3.60
N TYR A 225 -3.45 -6.67 3.48
CA TYR A 225 -2.84 -7.99 3.71
C TYR A 225 -3.08 -8.46 5.15
N LYS A 226 -2.85 -7.56 6.13
CA LYS A 226 -3.15 -7.80 7.54
C LYS A 226 -4.64 -8.08 7.76
N ALA A 227 -5.52 -7.23 7.22
CA ALA A 227 -6.97 -7.42 7.33
C ALA A 227 -7.40 -8.81 6.81
N LEU A 228 -6.86 -9.25 5.66
CA LEU A 228 -7.15 -10.56 5.10
C LEU A 228 -6.67 -11.73 5.97
N LYS A 229 -5.53 -11.60 6.65
CA LYS A 229 -5.04 -12.61 7.60
C LYS A 229 -5.93 -12.72 8.84
N GLU A 230 -6.58 -11.64 9.25
CA GLU A 230 -7.38 -11.59 10.48
C GLU A 230 -8.84 -12.04 10.31
N ILE A 231 -9.30 -12.24 9.07
CA ILE A 231 -10.65 -12.74 8.78
C ILE A 231 -10.91 -14.12 9.41
N GLY A 232 -9.87 -14.96 9.50
CA GLY A 232 -10.00 -16.36 9.92
C GLY A 232 -10.69 -17.27 8.88
N GLY A 233 -10.64 -16.88 7.60
CA GLY A 233 -11.19 -17.66 6.49
C GLY A 233 -10.24 -18.71 5.94
N VAL A 234 -10.72 -19.47 4.96
CA VAL A 234 -9.95 -20.49 4.23
C VAL A 234 -10.04 -20.29 2.71
N CYS A 235 -9.15 -20.92 1.95
CA CYS A 235 -9.21 -20.92 0.50
C CYS A 235 -10.60 -21.35 0.00
N GLY A 236 -11.15 -20.61 -0.96
CA GLY A 236 -12.50 -20.79 -1.49
C GLY A 236 -13.58 -19.94 -0.81
N ASP A 237 -13.31 -19.41 0.39
CA ASP A 237 -14.23 -18.49 1.05
C ASP A 237 -14.41 -17.21 0.23
N SER A 238 -15.62 -16.67 0.27
CA SER A 238 -15.99 -15.46 -0.45
C SER A 238 -15.80 -14.20 0.39
N VAL A 239 -15.11 -13.21 -0.16
CA VAL A 239 -14.80 -11.93 0.48
C VAL A 239 -15.40 -10.79 -0.35
N VAL A 240 -16.26 -9.98 0.27
CA VAL A 240 -16.86 -8.79 -0.32
C VAL A 240 -15.98 -7.58 0.01
N ILE A 241 -15.69 -6.74 -0.99
CA ILE A 241 -14.79 -5.59 -0.82
C ILE A 241 -15.51 -4.32 -1.32
N PRO A 242 -16.21 -3.58 -0.45
CA PRO A 242 -16.69 -2.23 -0.73
C PRO A 242 -15.52 -1.25 -0.90
N GLY A 243 -15.51 -0.52 -2.02
CA GLY A 243 -14.40 0.34 -2.40
C GLY A 243 -13.30 -0.39 -3.18
N ALA A 244 -13.64 -1.49 -3.86
CA ALA A 244 -12.69 -2.38 -4.52
C ALA A 244 -11.77 -1.69 -5.54
N GLY A 245 -12.25 -0.71 -6.31
CA GLY A 245 -11.43 -0.01 -7.30
C GLY A 245 -10.66 1.19 -6.74
N GLY A 246 -10.73 1.43 -5.42
CA GLY A 246 -9.99 2.49 -4.72
C GLY A 246 -8.55 2.13 -4.40
N GLY A 247 -7.85 3.05 -3.74
CA GLY A 247 -6.41 2.94 -3.43
C GLY A 247 -6.04 1.78 -2.50
N LEU A 248 -6.93 1.36 -1.60
CA LEU A 248 -6.75 0.15 -0.77
C LEU A 248 -7.41 -1.08 -1.44
N GLY A 249 -8.61 -0.89 -2.01
CA GLY A 249 -9.41 -1.98 -2.53
C GLY A 249 -8.72 -2.77 -3.64
N HIS A 250 -7.95 -2.11 -4.50
CA HIS A 250 -7.31 -2.80 -5.61
C HIS A 250 -6.19 -3.74 -5.11
N TYR A 251 -5.55 -3.43 -3.97
CA TYR A 251 -4.66 -4.36 -3.28
C TYR A 251 -5.45 -5.47 -2.59
N ALA A 252 -6.53 -5.12 -1.87
CA ALA A 252 -7.35 -6.10 -1.15
C ALA A 252 -7.85 -7.19 -2.11
N CYS A 253 -8.28 -6.78 -3.31
CA CYS A 253 -8.68 -7.68 -4.39
C CYS A 253 -7.57 -8.65 -4.81
N GLN A 254 -6.35 -8.13 -5.07
CA GLN A 254 -5.23 -8.94 -5.53
C GLN A 254 -4.70 -9.87 -4.42
N TYR A 255 -4.50 -9.37 -3.20
CA TYR A 255 -4.08 -10.19 -2.06
C TYR A 255 -5.12 -11.26 -1.72
N ALA A 256 -6.41 -10.92 -1.74
CA ALA A 256 -7.47 -11.90 -1.48
C ALA A 256 -7.43 -13.04 -2.50
N ARG A 257 -7.23 -12.70 -3.79
CA ARG A 257 -7.03 -13.68 -4.86
C ARG A 257 -5.79 -14.54 -4.66
N ALA A 258 -4.64 -13.92 -4.31
CA ALA A 258 -3.39 -14.63 -4.05
C ALA A 258 -3.50 -15.60 -2.85
N MET A 259 -4.34 -15.26 -1.86
CA MET A 259 -4.65 -16.11 -0.71
C MET A 259 -5.72 -17.18 -0.99
N GLY A 260 -6.27 -17.24 -2.22
CA GLY A 260 -7.25 -18.24 -2.63
C GLY A 260 -8.71 -17.90 -2.30
N TYR A 261 -9.01 -16.66 -1.89
CA TYR A 261 -10.38 -16.21 -1.67
C TYR A 261 -11.11 -15.89 -2.99
N ARG A 262 -12.42 -16.08 -2.98
CA ARG A 262 -13.30 -15.62 -4.07
C ARG A 262 -13.74 -14.18 -3.80
N VAL A 263 -13.25 -13.25 -4.62
CA VAL A 263 -13.51 -11.82 -4.43
C VAL A 263 -14.81 -11.39 -5.10
N ILE A 264 -15.63 -10.66 -4.36
CA ILE A 264 -16.79 -9.91 -4.85
C ILE A 264 -16.50 -8.43 -4.66
N ALA A 265 -16.22 -7.73 -5.75
CA ALA A 265 -15.85 -6.32 -5.74
C ALA A 265 -17.10 -5.43 -5.79
N ILE A 266 -17.16 -4.41 -4.93
CA ILE A 266 -18.21 -3.38 -4.98
C ILE A 266 -17.54 -2.03 -5.20
N ASP A 267 -17.84 -1.38 -6.34
CA ASP A 267 -17.43 -0.01 -6.65
C ASP A 267 -18.27 0.52 -7.82
N THR A 268 -18.05 1.74 -8.30
CA THR A 268 -18.78 2.31 -9.45
C THR A 268 -17.84 2.83 -10.54
N GLY A 269 -18.31 2.78 -11.79
CA GLY A 269 -17.62 3.35 -12.94
C GLY A 269 -16.80 2.37 -13.77
N ALA A 270 -16.77 2.61 -15.08
CA ALA A 270 -16.21 1.69 -16.07
C ALA A 270 -14.69 1.45 -15.89
N ASP A 271 -13.93 2.47 -15.49
CA ASP A 271 -12.48 2.35 -15.33
C ASP A 271 -12.11 1.46 -14.14
N LYS A 272 -12.87 1.57 -13.03
CA LYS A 272 -12.70 0.70 -11.87
C LYS A 272 -13.12 -0.73 -12.16
N ARG A 273 -14.22 -0.93 -12.90
CA ARG A 273 -14.62 -2.26 -13.39
C ARG A 273 -13.50 -2.90 -14.20
N LYS A 274 -12.96 -2.19 -15.21
CA LYS A 274 -11.85 -2.68 -16.04
C LYS A 274 -10.61 -3.01 -15.21
N LEU A 275 -10.28 -2.17 -14.22
CA LEU A 275 -9.16 -2.43 -13.32
C LEU A 275 -9.34 -3.75 -12.55
N ILE A 276 -10.50 -3.96 -11.94
CA ILE A 276 -10.79 -5.18 -11.19
C ILE A 276 -10.84 -6.42 -12.08
N GLU A 277 -11.46 -6.31 -13.26
CA GLU A 277 -11.51 -7.40 -14.24
C GLU A 277 -10.11 -7.77 -14.75
N SER A 278 -9.18 -6.81 -14.84
CA SER A 278 -7.78 -7.07 -15.22
C SER A 278 -7.04 -7.96 -14.22
N TYR A 279 -7.49 -8.02 -12.96
CA TYR A 279 -6.99 -8.95 -11.94
C TYR A 279 -7.67 -10.33 -11.98
N GLY A 280 -8.52 -10.57 -12.99
CA GLY A 280 -9.26 -11.82 -13.16
C GLY A 280 -10.47 -11.97 -12.23
N ILE A 281 -10.95 -10.88 -11.63
CA ILE A 281 -12.13 -10.86 -10.76
C ILE A 281 -13.34 -10.48 -11.61
N LYS A 282 -14.31 -11.40 -11.70
CA LYS A 282 -15.51 -11.24 -12.54
C LYS A 282 -16.72 -10.72 -11.77
N ASP A 283 -16.77 -11.00 -10.47
CA ASP A 283 -17.87 -10.57 -9.60
C ASP A 283 -17.68 -9.09 -9.23
N PHE A 284 -18.09 -8.18 -10.13
CA PHE A 284 -18.10 -6.73 -9.89
C PHE A 284 -19.53 -6.20 -9.83
N ILE A 285 -19.89 -5.62 -8.69
CA ILE A 285 -21.20 -5.03 -8.41
C ILE A 285 -21.06 -3.50 -8.46
N ASP A 286 -21.78 -2.88 -9.39
CA ASP A 286 -21.93 -1.43 -9.40
C ASP A 286 -22.97 -1.00 -8.38
N PHE A 287 -22.57 -0.26 -7.35
CA PHE A 287 -23.49 0.18 -6.30
C PHE A 287 -24.52 1.21 -6.76
N LYS A 288 -24.37 1.78 -7.97
CA LYS A 288 -25.40 2.62 -8.61
C LYS A 288 -26.47 1.82 -9.34
N ASP A 289 -26.26 0.53 -9.53
CA ASP A 289 -27.17 -0.34 -10.26
C ASP A 289 -27.92 -1.28 -9.29
N GLY A 290 -29.15 -0.93 -8.95
CA GLY A 290 -30.04 -1.77 -8.14
C GLY A 290 -29.58 -2.01 -6.70
N ASN A 291 -30.10 -3.07 -6.08
CA ASN A 291 -29.82 -3.40 -4.68
C ASN A 291 -28.51 -4.18 -4.54
N VAL A 292 -27.52 -3.62 -3.86
CA VAL A 292 -26.19 -4.23 -3.65
C VAL A 292 -26.27 -5.53 -2.87
N ARG A 293 -27.07 -5.56 -1.81
CA ARG A 293 -27.23 -6.75 -0.94
C ARG A 293 -27.78 -7.93 -1.72
N ASP A 294 -28.83 -7.74 -2.51
CA ASP A 294 -29.43 -8.82 -3.30
C ASP A 294 -28.43 -9.40 -4.31
N LYS A 295 -27.61 -8.55 -4.93
CA LYS A 295 -26.54 -8.99 -5.84
C LYS A 295 -25.45 -9.77 -5.12
N VAL A 296 -25.04 -9.35 -3.93
CA VAL A 296 -24.07 -10.10 -3.09
C VAL A 296 -24.67 -11.46 -2.69
N LEU A 297 -25.93 -11.50 -2.27
CA LEU A 297 -26.61 -12.75 -1.93
C LEU A 297 -26.69 -13.68 -3.14
N ALA A 298 -27.10 -13.18 -4.31
CA ALA A 298 -27.12 -13.97 -5.55
C ALA A 298 -25.72 -14.53 -5.88
N ALA A 299 -24.67 -13.72 -5.79
CA ALA A 299 -23.29 -14.13 -6.03
C ALA A 299 -22.76 -15.14 -4.99
N THR A 300 -23.43 -15.31 -3.85
CA THR A 300 -23.02 -16.21 -2.75
C THR A 300 -23.97 -17.38 -2.55
N GLY A 301 -24.83 -17.69 -3.52
CA GLY A 301 -25.79 -18.78 -3.41
C GLY A 301 -26.85 -18.52 -2.33
N CYS A 302 -27.27 -17.26 -2.21
CA CYS A 302 -28.26 -16.74 -1.27
C CYS A 302 -27.91 -16.94 0.21
N ARG A 303 -26.64 -17.23 0.52
CA ARG A 303 -26.17 -17.45 1.88
C ARG A 303 -25.46 -16.27 2.51
N GLY A 304 -24.91 -15.35 1.71
CA GLY A 304 -24.03 -14.29 2.16
C GLY A 304 -22.55 -14.67 2.10
N ALA A 305 -21.69 -13.66 2.22
CA ALA A 305 -20.25 -13.78 2.15
C ALA A 305 -19.62 -14.15 3.49
N HIS A 306 -18.48 -14.84 3.45
CA HIS A 306 -17.73 -15.25 4.63
C HIS A 306 -17.10 -14.05 5.33
N ALA A 307 -16.71 -13.04 4.55
CA ALA A 307 -16.28 -11.77 5.10
C ALA A 307 -16.61 -10.58 4.20
N THR A 308 -16.69 -9.42 4.84
CA THR A 308 -16.71 -8.11 4.18
C THR A 308 -15.50 -7.33 4.68
N ILE A 309 -14.64 -6.83 3.79
CA ILE A 309 -13.54 -5.93 4.14
C ILE A 309 -13.88 -4.53 3.65
N VAL A 310 -14.23 -3.66 4.58
CA VAL A 310 -14.66 -2.30 4.26
C VAL A 310 -13.44 -1.39 4.16
N VAL A 311 -13.09 -1.04 2.93
CA VAL A 311 -11.98 -0.12 2.61
C VAL A 311 -12.48 1.18 1.96
N ALA A 312 -13.79 1.31 1.76
CA ALA A 312 -14.40 2.52 1.28
C ALA A 312 -14.27 3.67 2.30
N SER A 313 -14.15 4.88 1.77
CA SER A 313 -13.99 6.11 2.57
C SER A 313 -15.31 6.81 2.87
N ASN A 314 -16.45 6.16 2.61
CA ASN A 314 -17.77 6.70 2.89
C ASN A 314 -18.44 5.91 4.04
N PRO A 315 -19.15 6.57 4.97
CA PRO A 315 -19.79 5.89 6.08
C PRO A 315 -20.83 4.85 5.65
N GLU A 316 -21.54 5.06 4.54
CA GLU A 316 -22.64 4.17 4.11
C GLU A 316 -22.17 2.76 3.78
N ALA A 317 -20.90 2.59 3.39
CA ALA A 317 -20.33 1.27 3.15
C ALA A 317 -20.24 0.40 4.42
N TYR A 318 -20.23 1.03 5.60
CA TYR A 318 -20.24 0.33 6.89
C TYR A 318 -21.65 -0.11 7.30
N ASP A 319 -22.69 0.63 6.88
CA ASP A 319 -24.08 0.30 7.20
C ASP A 319 -24.50 -1.02 6.53
N ASP A 320 -24.10 -1.22 5.27
CA ASP A 320 -24.46 -2.42 4.51
C ASP A 320 -23.57 -3.63 4.83
N ALA A 321 -22.41 -3.43 5.47
CA ALA A 321 -21.36 -4.44 5.57
C ALA A 321 -21.80 -5.75 6.25
N LEU A 322 -22.65 -5.64 7.28
CA LEU A 322 -23.24 -6.77 7.99
C LEU A 322 -24.31 -7.48 7.17
N SER A 323 -25.03 -6.75 6.31
CA SER A 323 -26.15 -7.28 5.52
C SER A 323 -25.70 -8.27 4.45
N PHE A 324 -24.41 -8.24 4.11
CA PHE A 324 -23.76 -9.11 3.15
C PHE A 324 -23.35 -10.46 3.72
N LEU A 325 -23.32 -10.62 5.04
CA LEU A 325 -22.71 -11.77 5.69
C LEU A 325 -23.61 -13.01 5.74
N ARG A 326 -22.96 -14.16 5.72
CA ARG A 326 -23.55 -15.44 6.16
C ARG A 326 -23.44 -15.60 7.68
N PRO A 327 -24.15 -16.58 8.28
CA PRO A 327 -23.84 -17.03 9.63
C PRO A 327 -22.35 -17.37 9.81
N HIS A 328 -21.79 -16.89 10.94
CA HIS A 328 -20.38 -16.88 11.31
C HIS A 328 -19.47 -15.98 10.45
N GLY A 329 -20.06 -15.11 9.63
CA GLY A 329 -19.31 -14.16 8.81
C GLY A 329 -18.65 -13.05 9.62
N THR A 330 -17.64 -12.42 9.02
CA THR A 330 -16.84 -11.37 9.65
C THR A 330 -16.88 -10.05 8.87
N VAL A 331 -17.18 -8.94 9.52
CA VAL A 331 -16.88 -7.60 9.01
C VAL A 331 -15.49 -7.19 9.51
N MET A 332 -14.60 -6.87 8.56
CA MET A 332 -13.31 -6.23 8.82
C MET A 332 -13.45 -4.73 8.56
N MET A 333 -13.31 -3.92 9.61
CA MET A 333 -13.26 -2.47 9.53
C MET A 333 -11.82 -2.03 9.29
N VAL A 334 -11.55 -1.39 8.16
CA VAL A 334 -10.19 -1.02 7.74
C VAL A 334 -10.10 0.46 7.39
N GLY A 335 -11.02 0.97 6.57
CA GLY A 335 -11.08 2.40 6.26
C GLY A 335 -11.39 3.23 7.52
N LEU A 336 -10.84 4.45 7.61
CA LEU A 336 -11.08 5.35 8.75
C LEU A 336 -11.85 6.62 8.32
N PRO A 337 -13.08 6.51 7.77
CA PRO A 337 -13.88 7.69 7.50
C PRO A 337 -14.28 8.39 8.81
N LYS A 338 -14.28 9.72 8.77
CA LYS A 338 -14.73 10.56 9.88
C LYS A 338 -16.18 10.21 10.25
N ASP A 339 -16.44 10.11 11.56
CA ASP A 339 -17.77 9.87 12.16
C ASP A 339 -18.48 8.57 11.75
N ALA A 340 -17.81 7.66 11.05
CA ALA A 340 -18.39 6.40 10.61
C ALA A 340 -18.61 5.42 11.78
N LYS A 341 -19.71 4.68 11.71
CA LYS A 341 -20.10 3.69 12.71
C LYS A 341 -20.58 2.44 12.01
N VAL A 342 -20.38 1.28 12.64
CA VAL A 342 -21.06 0.05 12.25
C VAL A 342 -22.27 -0.12 13.15
N THR A 343 -23.46 -0.16 12.56
CA THR A 343 -24.70 -0.41 13.29
C THR A 343 -25.07 -1.88 13.18
N ALA A 344 -25.07 -2.60 14.29
CA ALA A 344 -25.37 -4.03 14.32
C ALA A 344 -26.66 -4.30 15.11
N ASP A 345 -27.64 -4.93 14.47
CA ASP A 345 -28.79 -5.48 15.19
C ASP A 345 -28.33 -6.61 16.12
N VAL A 346 -28.63 -6.49 17.41
CA VAL A 346 -28.13 -7.42 18.44
C VAL A 346 -28.71 -8.81 18.24
N PHE A 347 -30.02 -8.92 18.00
CA PHE A 347 -30.67 -10.22 17.88
C PHE A 347 -30.13 -11.00 16.67
N GLY A 348 -30.08 -10.37 15.50
CA GLY A 348 -29.56 -10.96 14.27
C GLY A 348 -28.07 -11.24 14.34
N SER A 349 -27.27 -10.39 14.98
CA SER A 349 -25.83 -10.60 15.13
C SER A 349 -25.52 -11.77 16.08
N VAL A 350 -26.26 -11.89 17.18
CA VAL A 350 -26.14 -13.02 18.12
C VAL A 350 -26.61 -14.32 17.47
N LEU A 351 -27.79 -14.31 16.83
CA LEU A 351 -28.36 -15.50 16.17
C LEU A 351 -27.42 -16.07 15.10
N ASN A 352 -26.80 -15.19 14.31
CA ASN A 352 -25.90 -15.57 13.23
C ASN A 352 -24.43 -15.64 13.67
N ALA A 353 -24.11 -15.38 14.94
CA ALA A 353 -22.76 -15.32 15.48
C ALA A 353 -21.78 -14.49 14.60
N HIS A 354 -22.23 -13.31 14.17
CA HIS A 354 -21.40 -12.40 13.38
C HIS A 354 -20.21 -11.88 14.19
N ARG A 355 -19.11 -11.61 13.50
CA ARG A 355 -17.90 -11.02 14.06
C ARG A 355 -17.67 -9.64 13.45
N ILE A 356 -17.37 -8.65 14.28
CA ILE A 356 -17.02 -7.29 13.84
C ILE A 356 -15.64 -6.98 14.41
N ILE A 357 -14.66 -6.81 13.53
CA ILE A 357 -13.25 -6.74 13.90
C ILE A 357 -12.64 -5.48 13.27
N GLY A 358 -11.96 -4.66 14.07
CA GLY A 358 -11.10 -3.60 13.56
C GLY A 358 -9.74 -4.16 13.17
N SER A 359 -9.29 -3.88 11.95
CA SER A 359 -7.94 -4.19 11.48
C SER A 359 -7.24 -2.89 11.12
N TYR A 360 -6.16 -2.58 11.83
CA TYR A 360 -5.38 -1.37 11.61
C TYR A 360 -4.20 -1.64 10.67
N VAL A 361 -2.97 -1.31 11.09
CA VAL A 361 -1.76 -1.53 10.30
C VAL A 361 -1.14 -2.89 10.57
N GLY A 362 -0.47 -3.46 9.57
CA GLY A 362 0.30 -4.70 9.72
C GLY A 362 1.61 -4.47 10.49
N ASN A 363 2.10 -5.53 11.13
CA ASN A 363 3.36 -5.50 11.85
C ASN A 363 4.57 -5.70 10.92
N ARG A 364 5.75 -5.87 11.52
CA ARG A 364 7.01 -6.10 10.79
C ARG A 364 6.94 -7.33 9.89
N GLN A 365 6.40 -8.43 10.40
CA GLN A 365 6.27 -9.69 9.65
C GLN A 365 5.24 -9.58 8.53
N ASP A 366 4.09 -8.96 8.79
CA ASP A 366 3.05 -8.73 7.76
C ASP A 366 3.61 -7.92 6.59
N SER A 367 4.52 -6.98 6.87
CA SER A 367 5.16 -6.14 5.84
C SER A 367 6.09 -6.94 4.92
N ILE A 368 6.89 -7.84 5.49
CA ILE A 368 7.78 -8.73 4.72
C ILE A 368 6.95 -9.65 3.81
N GLU A 369 5.88 -10.23 4.34
CA GLU A 369 5.03 -11.15 3.58
C GLU A 369 4.29 -10.43 2.44
N ALA A 370 3.70 -9.26 2.71
CA ALA A 370 3.01 -8.46 1.70
C ALA A 370 3.95 -8.10 0.53
N LEU A 371 5.14 -7.54 0.84
CA LEU A 371 6.12 -7.20 -0.19
C LEU A 371 6.63 -8.44 -0.95
N LYS A 372 6.72 -9.60 -0.29
CA LYS A 372 7.14 -10.85 -0.95
C LYS A 372 6.11 -11.33 -1.98
N VAL A 373 4.81 -11.25 -1.67
CA VAL A 373 3.73 -11.58 -2.62
C VAL A 373 3.78 -10.62 -3.82
N ALA A 374 3.96 -9.32 -3.58
CA ALA A 374 4.10 -8.35 -4.65
C ALA A 374 5.35 -8.58 -5.51
N ALA A 375 6.49 -8.90 -4.89
CA ALA A 375 7.72 -9.25 -5.60
C ALA A 375 7.58 -10.55 -6.42
N GLY A 376 6.67 -11.45 -6.03
CA GLY A 376 6.31 -12.64 -6.79
C GLY A 376 5.47 -12.37 -8.04
N GLY A 377 4.92 -11.16 -8.17
CA GLY A 377 4.10 -10.72 -9.31
C GLY A 377 2.60 -10.93 -9.15
N ASP A 378 2.14 -11.49 -8.02
CA ASP A 378 0.70 -11.70 -7.74
C ASP A 378 -0.03 -10.41 -7.38
N VAL A 379 0.71 -9.37 -6.97
CA VAL A 379 0.17 -8.05 -6.61
C VAL A 379 0.96 -6.97 -7.33
N SER A 380 0.23 -6.09 -8.02
CA SER A 380 0.76 -4.96 -8.76
C SER A 380 0.15 -3.64 -8.30
N THR A 381 0.95 -2.59 -8.38
CA THR A 381 0.56 -1.22 -8.00
C THR A 381 0.14 -0.45 -9.24
N ASN A 382 -1.05 0.18 -9.22
CA ASN A 382 -1.49 1.11 -10.27
C ASN A 382 -1.27 2.54 -9.78
N TYR A 383 -0.29 3.25 -10.34
CA TYR A 383 0.14 4.55 -9.85
C TYR A 383 0.68 5.48 -10.95
N SER A 384 0.70 6.77 -10.65
CA SER A 384 1.43 7.79 -11.40
C SER A 384 2.55 8.39 -10.55
N ILE A 385 3.66 8.74 -11.20
CA ILE A 385 4.79 9.40 -10.55
C ILE A 385 4.68 10.91 -10.74
N GLU A 386 4.83 11.67 -9.67
CA GLU A 386 4.86 13.13 -9.65
C GLU A 386 6.04 13.64 -8.81
N LYS A 387 6.48 14.88 -8.97
CA LYS A 387 7.58 15.43 -8.16
C LYS A 387 7.13 15.67 -6.72
N LEU A 388 8.05 15.52 -5.75
CA LEU A 388 7.82 15.86 -4.34
C LEU A 388 7.17 17.25 -4.16
N ASP A 389 7.67 18.26 -4.87
CA ASP A 389 7.15 19.64 -4.81
C ASP A 389 5.68 19.77 -5.23
N ASN A 390 5.12 18.77 -5.93
CA ASN A 390 3.73 18.79 -6.39
C ASN A 390 2.73 18.29 -5.34
N LEU A 391 3.20 17.87 -4.16
CA LEU A 391 2.34 17.39 -3.08
C LEU A 391 1.14 18.31 -2.76
N PRO A 392 1.27 19.65 -2.71
CA PRO A 392 0.11 20.52 -2.48
C PRO A 392 -1.02 20.30 -3.51
N SER A 393 -0.68 20.21 -4.80
CA SER A 393 -1.66 19.93 -5.86
C SER A 393 -2.21 18.51 -5.81
N VAL A 394 -1.42 17.54 -5.30
CA VAL A 394 -1.92 16.18 -5.04
C VAL A 394 -3.00 16.21 -3.97
N PHE A 395 -2.79 16.92 -2.85
CA PHE A 395 -3.78 17.04 -1.77
C PHE A 395 -5.06 17.75 -2.23
N GLU A 396 -4.94 18.83 -3.00
CA GLU A 396 -6.11 19.51 -3.60
C GLU A 396 -6.94 18.56 -4.48
N ARG A 397 -6.29 17.73 -5.32
CA ARG A 397 -6.98 16.75 -6.16
C ARG A 397 -7.58 15.60 -5.36
N MET A 398 -6.94 15.19 -4.26
CA MET A 398 -7.47 14.18 -3.35
C MET A 398 -8.76 14.67 -2.70
N GLU A 399 -8.73 15.88 -2.14
CA GLU A 399 -9.91 16.50 -1.52
C GLU A 399 -11.05 16.66 -2.54
N ALA A 400 -10.74 17.03 -3.78
CA ALA A 400 -11.73 17.13 -4.85
C ALA A 400 -12.23 15.78 -5.39
N GLY A 401 -11.70 14.64 -4.91
CA GLY A 401 -12.05 13.31 -5.41
C GLY A 401 -11.63 13.06 -6.87
N LYS A 402 -10.62 13.78 -7.36
CA LYS A 402 -10.19 13.78 -8.77
C LYS A 402 -8.92 12.95 -9.04
N LEU A 403 -8.37 12.27 -8.04
CA LEU A 403 -7.25 11.36 -8.26
C LEU A 403 -7.73 10.03 -8.85
N ALA A 404 -7.18 9.69 -10.01
CA ALA A 404 -7.29 8.36 -10.59
C ALA A 404 -6.09 7.50 -10.13
N GLY A 405 -6.36 6.42 -9.39
CA GLY A 405 -5.32 5.53 -8.89
C GLY A 405 -4.49 6.13 -7.75
N ARG A 406 -3.25 5.66 -7.60
CA ARG A 406 -2.31 6.10 -6.55
C ARG A 406 -1.33 7.13 -7.10
N VAL A 407 -0.92 8.09 -6.27
CA VAL A 407 0.21 8.97 -6.58
C VAL A 407 1.43 8.55 -5.77
N VAL A 408 2.57 8.52 -6.44
CA VAL A 408 3.89 8.31 -5.84
C VAL A 408 4.74 9.53 -6.15
N LEU A 409 5.22 10.18 -5.10
CA LEU A 409 6.15 11.28 -5.20
C LEU A 409 7.55 10.76 -5.47
N ASP A 410 8.23 11.43 -6.37
CA ASP A 410 9.64 11.29 -6.65
C ASP A 410 10.45 12.21 -5.72
N CYS A 411 11.31 11.60 -4.91
CA CYS A 411 12.12 12.27 -3.89
C CYS A 411 13.57 12.48 -4.35
N ALA A 412 13.87 12.40 -5.66
CA ALA A 412 15.21 12.64 -6.18
C ALA A 412 15.75 14.05 -5.90
#